data_AF-A0A359C9Q7-F1
#
_entry.id   AF-A0A359C9Q7-F1
#
_cell.length_a   1.000
_cell.length_b   1.000
_cell.length_c   1.000
_cell.angle_alpha   90.00
_cell.angle_beta   90.00
_cell.angle_gamma   90.00
#
_symmetry.space_group_name_H-M   'P 1'
#
loop_
_entity.id
_entity.type
_entity.pdbx_description
1 polymer ?
#
loop_
_entity_poly.entity_id
_entity_poly.type
_entity_poly.pdbx_seq_one_letter_code
_entity_poly.pdbx_strand_id
1 'polypeptide(L)'
;MKKALFLLLVTLAAGWFSLLMTRKSFADSLATMAEALDRQVGAWNATGQDGTYDGETIYDYIDGAGEVYRAYNMQRCLSRSYTAAGEPAIVLDIFDMGSSEDAFGVFTHDREGKPANVGQDALYRQGWLSFWKSRFFVSLYMERETPAAKEAAFHLARAVASLIREEGRKPAILLGLPPKGLRDRSVRYLHHPMLLNYHYYLADENILNLGKETDALLATYSRDGKRARFLLVQYPNPGKAKEACSRFLAHYLPEAEGKVPLRLENGKWAAASLKGRFLAVVLESDSRSLAEDLLGEAKACP
;
A
#
# COMPACT_ATOMS: atom_id res chain seq x y z
N MET A 1 14.17 -5.11 45.78
CA MET A 1 14.42 -5.40 44.35
C MET A 1 13.55 -6.55 43.77
N LYS A 2 12.28 -6.76 44.22
CA LYS A 2 11.42 -7.86 43.71
C LYS A 2 10.08 -7.43 43.09
N LYS A 3 9.75 -6.13 43.04
CA LYS A 3 8.48 -5.62 42.47
C LYS A 3 8.58 -5.12 41.01
N ALA A 4 9.80 -4.93 40.49
CA ALA A 4 10.02 -4.45 39.12
C ALA A 4 9.97 -5.55 38.04
N LEU A 5 10.13 -6.84 38.42
CA LEU A 5 10.19 -7.95 37.46
C LEU A 5 8.79 -8.49 37.07
N PHE A 6 7.77 -8.29 37.91
CA PHE A 6 6.41 -8.81 37.65
C PHE A 6 5.62 -7.95 36.65
N LEU A 7 5.93 -6.65 36.54
CA LEU A 7 5.28 -5.76 35.57
C LEU A 7 5.76 -6.00 34.12
N LEU A 8 6.97 -6.54 33.93
CA LEU A 8 7.52 -6.83 32.60
C LEU A 8 6.96 -8.14 32.02
N LEU A 9 6.61 -9.12 32.86
CA LEU A 9 6.05 -10.41 32.43
C LEU A 9 4.56 -10.31 32.04
N VAL A 10 3.78 -9.42 32.66
CA VAL A 10 2.36 -9.25 32.34
C VAL A 10 2.16 -8.46 31.02
N THR A 11 3.04 -7.51 30.69
CA THR A 11 3.01 -6.80 29.40
C THR A 11 3.49 -7.67 28.24
N LEU A 12 4.50 -8.51 28.46
CA LEU A 12 4.94 -9.51 27.48
C LEU A 12 3.85 -10.57 27.23
N ALA A 13 3.18 -11.06 28.28
CA ALA A 13 2.08 -12.03 28.13
C ALA A 13 0.84 -11.42 27.44
N ALA A 14 0.46 -10.18 27.76
CA ALA A 14 -0.67 -9.49 27.13
C ALA A 14 -0.39 -9.17 25.64
N GLY A 15 0.83 -8.80 25.30
CA GLY A 15 1.27 -8.63 23.92
C GLY A 15 1.24 -9.93 23.14
N TRP A 16 1.71 -11.04 23.74
CA TRP A 16 1.70 -12.35 23.09
C TRP A 16 0.27 -12.88 22.90
N PHE A 17 -0.59 -12.74 23.91
CA PHE A 17 -1.98 -13.19 23.88
C PHE A 17 -2.82 -12.40 22.89
N SER A 18 -2.61 -11.07 22.81
CA SER A 18 -3.27 -10.21 21.82
C SER A 18 -2.83 -10.56 20.40
N LEU A 19 -1.52 -10.78 20.17
CA LEU A 19 -0.95 -11.18 18.87
C LEU A 19 -1.44 -12.57 18.42
N LEU A 20 -1.58 -13.52 19.35
CA LEU A 20 -2.15 -14.85 19.11
C LEU A 20 -3.64 -14.77 18.75
N MET A 21 -4.42 -13.94 19.44
CA MET A 21 -5.83 -13.73 19.15
C MET A 21 -6.09 -13.08 17.80
N THR A 22 -5.34 -12.03 17.42
CA THR A 22 -5.48 -11.40 16.09
C THR A 22 -5.09 -12.36 14.98
N ARG A 23 -3.96 -13.07 15.10
CA ARG A 23 -3.56 -14.09 14.10
C ARG A 23 -4.62 -15.18 13.90
N LYS A 24 -5.25 -15.63 14.99
CA LYS A 24 -6.33 -16.61 14.93
C LYS A 24 -7.58 -16.04 14.25
N SER A 25 -8.01 -14.84 14.64
CA SER A 25 -9.15 -14.14 14.01
C SER A 25 -8.97 -13.94 12.50
N PHE A 26 -7.77 -13.56 12.05
CA PHE A 26 -7.45 -13.40 10.64
C PHE A 26 -7.54 -14.74 9.88
N ALA A 27 -6.95 -15.80 10.44
CA ALA A 27 -7.03 -17.16 9.90
C ALA A 27 -8.47 -17.64 9.74
N ASP A 28 -9.26 -17.46 10.80
CA ASP A 28 -10.66 -17.90 10.86
C ASP A 28 -11.51 -17.19 9.79
N SER A 29 -11.22 -15.92 9.50
CA SER A 29 -11.93 -15.17 8.47
C SER A 29 -11.62 -15.63 7.04
N LEU A 30 -10.35 -15.89 6.70
CA LEU A 30 -10.00 -16.41 5.38
C LEU A 30 -10.49 -17.84 5.18
N ALA A 31 -10.46 -18.68 6.23
CA ALA A 31 -11.04 -20.02 6.19
C ALA A 31 -12.56 -19.97 5.94
N THR A 32 -13.28 -19.07 6.63
CA THR A 32 -14.71 -18.85 6.40
C THR A 32 -14.99 -18.38 4.96
N MET A 33 -14.16 -17.49 4.42
CA MET A 33 -14.28 -17.07 3.02
C MET A 33 -13.99 -18.23 2.06
N ALA A 34 -12.97 -19.04 2.31
CA ALA A 34 -12.64 -20.20 1.51
C ALA A 34 -13.82 -21.20 1.44
N GLU A 35 -14.48 -21.46 2.57
CA GLU A 35 -15.65 -22.35 2.65
C GLU A 35 -16.86 -21.77 1.92
N ALA A 36 -17.07 -20.46 1.99
CA ALA A 36 -18.20 -19.78 1.37
C ALA A 36 -18.03 -19.54 -0.14
N LEU A 37 -16.79 -19.57 -0.65
CA LEU A 37 -16.51 -19.36 -2.07
C LEU A 37 -16.86 -20.59 -2.90
N ASP A 38 -17.65 -20.36 -3.95
CA ASP A 38 -18.02 -21.38 -4.92
C ASP A 38 -16.78 -22.10 -5.46
N ARG A 39 -16.82 -23.43 -5.42
CA ARG A 39 -15.78 -24.26 -6.03
C ARG A 39 -15.96 -24.42 -7.54
N GLN A 40 -17.06 -23.92 -8.11
CA GLN A 40 -17.32 -23.94 -9.54
C GLN A 40 -17.94 -22.62 -10.00
N VAL A 41 -17.43 -22.08 -11.12
CA VAL A 41 -18.00 -20.93 -11.80
C VAL A 41 -18.06 -21.23 -13.30
N GLY A 42 -19.28 -21.47 -13.79
CA GLY A 42 -19.47 -21.93 -15.18
C GLY A 42 -18.70 -23.22 -15.44
N ALA A 43 -17.80 -23.18 -16.43
CA ALA A 43 -16.94 -24.33 -16.78
C ALA A 43 -15.70 -24.48 -15.87
N TRP A 44 -15.37 -23.47 -15.06
CA TRP A 44 -14.18 -23.45 -14.21
C TRP A 44 -14.44 -24.14 -12.89
N ASN A 45 -13.56 -25.06 -12.52
CA ASN A 45 -13.60 -25.80 -11.26
C ASN A 45 -12.34 -25.53 -10.44
N ALA A 46 -12.51 -25.29 -9.14
CA ALA A 46 -11.43 -25.16 -8.19
C ALA A 46 -10.59 -26.44 -8.19
N THR A 47 -9.31 -26.30 -8.47
CA THR A 47 -8.39 -27.42 -8.69
C THR A 47 -7.42 -27.51 -7.51
N GLY A 48 -7.31 -28.70 -6.93
CA GLY A 48 -6.47 -28.93 -5.76
C GLY A 48 -7.03 -28.36 -4.46
N GLN A 49 -6.16 -28.29 -3.45
CA GLN A 49 -6.43 -27.62 -2.17
C GLN A 49 -6.07 -26.14 -2.29
N ASP A 50 -6.70 -25.32 -1.45
CA ASP A 50 -6.37 -23.90 -1.39
C ASP A 50 -4.97 -23.70 -0.81
N GLY A 51 -4.17 -22.83 -1.43
CA GLY A 51 -2.91 -22.36 -0.86
C GLY A 51 -3.18 -21.36 0.26
N THR A 52 -2.46 -21.49 1.37
CA THR A 52 -2.47 -20.48 2.44
C THR A 52 -1.04 -20.09 2.75
N TYR A 53 -0.77 -18.79 2.70
CA TYR A 53 0.56 -18.23 2.91
C TYR A 53 0.48 -17.12 3.96
N ASP A 54 1.55 -16.95 4.72
CA ASP A 54 1.74 -15.86 5.66
C ASP A 54 2.96 -15.02 5.28
N GLY A 55 3.29 -14.02 6.10
CA GLY A 55 4.45 -13.17 5.86
C GLY A 55 5.79 -13.92 5.83
N GLU A 56 5.86 -15.17 6.28
CA GLU A 56 7.07 -16.00 6.26
C GLU A 56 7.07 -17.02 5.11
N THR A 57 5.95 -17.27 4.44
CA THR A 57 5.85 -18.31 3.39
C THR A 57 5.44 -17.74 2.03
N ILE A 58 5.09 -16.45 1.97
CA ILE A 58 4.64 -15.80 0.73
C ILE A 58 5.67 -15.80 -0.39
N TYR A 59 6.97 -15.86 -0.07
CA TYR A 59 8.03 -15.93 -1.08
C TYR A 59 8.09 -17.29 -1.78
N ASP A 60 7.63 -18.37 -1.12
CA ASP A 60 7.52 -19.69 -1.74
C ASP A 60 6.41 -19.72 -2.80
N TYR A 61 5.46 -18.78 -2.72
CA TYR A 61 4.34 -18.65 -3.64
C TYR A 61 4.60 -17.61 -4.74
N ILE A 62 4.95 -16.38 -4.35
CA ILE A 62 5.14 -15.26 -5.27
C ILE A 62 6.56 -14.73 -5.09
N ASP A 63 7.50 -15.33 -5.83
CA ASP A 63 8.90 -14.92 -5.79
C ASP A 63 9.07 -13.48 -6.32
N GLY A 64 9.86 -12.68 -5.62
CA GLY A 64 10.03 -11.23 -5.83
C GLY A 64 8.86 -10.35 -5.35
N ALA A 65 7.63 -10.60 -5.81
CA ALA A 65 6.49 -9.73 -5.46
C ALA A 65 5.93 -9.99 -4.05
N GLY A 66 6.27 -11.11 -3.40
CA GLY A 66 5.94 -11.38 -2.00
C GLY A 66 6.43 -10.29 -1.03
N GLU A 67 7.56 -9.65 -1.33
CA GLU A 67 8.12 -8.57 -0.51
C GLU A 67 7.22 -7.34 -0.46
N VAL A 68 6.47 -7.04 -1.54
CA VAL A 68 5.54 -5.92 -1.60
C VAL A 68 4.43 -6.11 -0.55
N TYR A 69 3.80 -7.27 -0.52
CA TYR A 69 2.73 -7.55 0.45
C TYR A 69 3.24 -7.52 1.89
N ARG A 70 4.44 -8.06 2.15
CA ARG A 70 5.08 -7.97 3.49
C ARG A 70 5.37 -6.54 3.91
N ALA A 71 5.80 -5.70 2.99
CA ALA A 71 6.06 -4.29 3.24
C ALA A 71 4.77 -3.49 3.59
N TYR A 72 3.61 -4.04 3.24
CA TYR A 72 2.28 -3.58 3.67
C TYR A 72 1.69 -4.46 4.78
N ASN A 73 2.51 -5.05 5.65
CA ASN A 73 2.06 -5.77 6.83
C ASN A 73 1.07 -6.93 6.57
N MET A 74 1.17 -7.61 5.42
CA MET A 74 0.33 -8.77 5.09
C MET A 74 0.27 -9.76 6.25
N GLN A 75 -0.95 -10.14 6.63
CA GLN A 75 -1.19 -11.15 7.65
C GLN A 75 -1.18 -12.53 7.01
N ARG A 76 -2.03 -12.73 5.99
CA ARG A 76 -2.18 -14.00 5.27
C ARG A 76 -2.66 -13.79 3.83
N CYS A 77 -2.45 -14.77 2.99
CA CYS A 77 -2.99 -14.88 1.64
C CYS A 77 -3.67 -16.24 1.48
N LEU A 78 -4.90 -16.24 0.97
CA LEU A 78 -5.60 -17.41 0.44
C LEU A 78 -5.46 -17.41 -1.08
N SER A 79 -4.94 -18.48 -1.65
CA SER A 79 -4.84 -18.67 -3.11
C SER A 79 -5.66 -19.87 -3.56
N ARG A 80 -6.46 -19.70 -4.62
CA ARG A 80 -7.26 -20.76 -5.24
C ARG A 80 -7.15 -20.70 -6.75
N SER A 81 -6.76 -21.82 -7.35
CA SER A 81 -6.71 -21.99 -8.80
C SER A 81 -8.00 -22.63 -9.33
N TYR A 82 -8.51 -22.11 -10.45
CA TYR A 82 -9.65 -22.65 -11.16
C TYR A 82 -9.26 -23.02 -12.59
N THR A 83 -9.61 -24.23 -13.03
CA THR A 83 -9.29 -24.73 -14.37
C THR A 83 -10.55 -25.15 -15.12
N ALA A 84 -10.51 -25.04 -16.44
CA ALA A 84 -11.55 -25.47 -17.36
C ALA A 84 -10.91 -26.05 -18.63
N ALA A 85 -11.52 -27.08 -19.21
CA ALA A 85 -10.97 -27.71 -20.41
C ALA A 85 -10.96 -26.72 -21.59
N GLY A 86 -9.79 -26.52 -22.20
CA GLY A 86 -9.62 -25.61 -23.35
C GLY A 86 -9.56 -24.12 -23.02
N GLU A 87 -9.69 -23.74 -21.75
CA GLU A 87 -9.68 -22.36 -21.27
C GLU A 87 -8.48 -22.10 -20.34
N PRO A 88 -8.01 -20.86 -20.21
CA PRO A 88 -6.90 -20.54 -19.33
C PRO A 88 -7.30 -20.66 -17.86
N ALA A 89 -6.31 -21.00 -17.02
CA ALA A 89 -6.52 -21.03 -15.58
C ALA A 89 -6.76 -19.63 -15.02
N ILE A 90 -7.57 -19.56 -13.97
CA ILE A 90 -7.84 -18.35 -13.18
C ILE A 90 -7.29 -18.58 -11.78
N VAL A 91 -6.37 -17.74 -11.34
CA VAL A 91 -5.84 -17.75 -9.97
C VAL A 91 -6.50 -16.60 -9.21
N LEU A 92 -7.19 -16.94 -8.12
CA LEU A 92 -7.78 -15.99 -7.18
C LEU A 92 -6.90 -15.94 -5.93
N ASP A 93 -6.37 -14.76 -5.63
CA ASP A 93 -5.66 -14.46 -4.40
C ASP A 93 -6.44 -13.45 -3.56
N ILE A 94 -6.62 -13.77 -2.27
CA ILE A 94 -7.27 -12.91 -1.28
C ILE A 94 -6.25 -12.67 -0.17
N PHE A 95 -5.70 -11.46 -0.16
CA PHE A 95 -4.73 -11.01 0.83
C PHE A 95 -5.46 -10.31 1.97
N ASP A 96 -5.28 -10.81 3.18
CA ASP A 96 -5.62 -10.11 4.40
C ASP A 96 -4.43 -9.22 4.82
N MET A 97 -4.62 -7.92 4.67
CA MET A 97 -3.58 -6.92 4.96
C MET A 97 -3.61 -6.44 6.40
N GLY A 98 -4.51 -6.96 7.25
CA GLY A 98 -4.63 -6.60 8.66
C GLY A 98 -5.32 -5.26 8.90
N SER A 99 -5.17 -4.29 7.99
CA SER A 99 -5.84 -2.99 8.03
C SER A 99 -6.39 -2.59 6.66
N SER A 100 -7.37 -1.66 6.68
CA SER A 100 -7.95 -1.09 5.47
C SER A 100 -6.93 -0.22 4.71
N GLU A 101 -6.09 0.47 5.46
CA GLU A 101 -5.03 1.33 4.99
C GLU A 101 -3.93 0.53 4.28
N ASP A 102 -3.51 -0.61 4.82
CA ASP A 102 -2.54 -1.50 4.17
C ASP A 102 -3.11 -2.13 2.89
N ALA A 103 -4.40 -2.51 2.88
CA ALA A 103 -5.08 -2.97 1.66
C ALA A 103 -5.14 -1.89 0.58
N PHE A 104 -5.43 -0.65 0.98
CA PHE A 104 -5.32 0.51 0.10
C PHE A 104 -3.87 0.76 -0.34
N GLY A 105 -2.88 0.52 0.51
CA GLY A 105 -1.45 0.60 0.18
C GLY A 105 -1.06 -0.35 -0.95
N VAL A 106 -1.41 -1.63 -0.83
CA VAL A 106 -1.20 -2.62 -1.90
C VAL A 106 -1.91 -2.20 -3.18
N PHE A 107 -3.19 -1.80 -3.08
CA PHE A 107 -3.95 -1.36 -4.24
C PHE A 107 -3.34 -0.12 -4.92
N THR A 108 -2.85 0.85 -4.15
CA THR A 108 -2.22 2.03 -4.73
C THR A 108 -0.81 1.78 -5.25
N HIS A 109 -0.15 0.68 -4.87
CA HIS A 109 1.17 0.32 -5.35
C HIS A 109 1.19 0.22 -6.88
N ASP A 110 0.20 -0.43 -7.49
CA ASP A 110 0.00 -0.42 -8.93
C ASP A 110 -1.43 0.02 -9.28
N ARG A 111 -1.54 1.20 -9.90
CA ARG A 111 -2.80 1.77 -10.39
C ARG A 111 -2.84 1.81 -11.90
N GLU A 112 -2.23 0.88 -12.61
CA GLU A 112 -2.45 0.70 -14.05
C GLU A 112 -3.79 0.03 -14.36
N GLY A 113 -4.26 0.12 -15.60
CA GLY A 113 -5.51 -0.51 -16.04
C GLY A 113 -6.75 0.39 -16.02
N LYS A 114 -7.88 -0.18 -16.43
CA LYS A 114 -9.16 0.53 -16.55
C LYS A 114 -10.03 0.28 -15.31
N PRO A 115 -10.78 1.29 -14.82
CA PRO A 115 -11.73 1.08 -13.74
C PRO A 115 -12.73 -0.05 -14.04
N ALA A 116 -13.07 -0.81 -13.01
CA ALA A 116 -14.06 -1.89 -13.03
C ALA A 116 -15.06 -1.71 -11.88
N ASN A 117 -16.27 -2.26 -12.03
CA ASN A 117 -17.34 -2.12 -11.05
C ASN A 117 -17.44 -3.35 -10.13
N VAL A 118 -16.42 -3.56 -9.30
CA VAL A 118 -16.33 -4.61 -8.27
C VAL A 118 -15.57 -4.06 -7.07
N GLY A 119 -15.92 -4.46 -5.84
CA GLY A 119 -15.19 -4.03 -4.63
C GLY A 119 -15.07 -2.51 -4.52
N GLN A 120 -13.95 -2.02 -3.98
CA GLN A 120 -13.57 -0.61 -4.00
C GLN A 120 -12.43 -0.39 -5.00
N ASP A 121 -12.62 0.63 -5.84
CA ASP A 121 -11.63 1.13 -6.81
C ASP A 121 -11.07 0.08 -7.80
N ALA A 122 -11.79 -1.01 -8.11
CA ALA A 122 -11.24 -2.08 -8.95
C ALA A 122 -10.60 -1.62 -10.26
N LEU A 123 -9.51 -2.29 -10.64
CA LEU A 123 -8.77 -2.05 -11.87
C LEU A 123 -8.62 -3.36 -12.66
N TYR A 124 -8.75 -3.24 -13.98
CA TYR A 124 -8.58 -4.32 -14.92
C TYR A 124 -7.50 -4.00 -15.95
N ARG A 125 -6.52 -4.89 -16.12
CA ARG A 125 -5.44 -4.77 -17.10
C ARG A 125 -5.01 -6.15 -17.61
N GLN A 126 -5.24 -6.41 -18.90
CA GLN A 126 -4.66 -7.55 -19.64
C GLN A 126 -4.68 -8.88 -18.87
N GLY A 127 -5.87 -9.42 -18.57
CA GLY A 127 -5.98 -10.66 -17.80
C GLY A 127 -5.75 -10.54 -16.29
N TRP A 128 -5.54 -9.35 -15.75
CA TRP A 128 -5.45 -9.11 -14.31
C TRP A 128 -6.57 -8.18 -13.82
N LEU A 129 -7.33 -8.64 -12.83
CA LEU A 129 -8.36 -7.88 -12.13
C LEU A 129 -7.96 -7.74 -10.67
N SER A 130 -7.85 -6.52 -10.16
CA SER A 130 -7.56 -6.29 -8.75
C SER A 130 -8.52 -5.29 -8.13
N PHE A 131 -8.79 -5.44 -6.84
CA PHE A 131 -9.57 -4.49 -6.05
C PHE A 131 -9.19 -4.61 -4.59
N TRP A 132 -9.60 -3.63 -3.79
CA TRP A 132 -9.53 -3.73 -2.34
C TRP A 132 -10.93 -3.58 -1.76
N LYS A 133 -11.18 -4.13 -0.57
CA LYS A 133 -12.39 -3.86 0.21
C LYS A 133 -12.15 -4.19 1.67
N SER A 134 -12.45 -3.26 2.57
CA SER A 134 -12.04 -3.36 3.98
C SER A 134 -10.52 -3.63 4.05
N ARG A 135 -10.08 -4.54 4.92
CA ARG A 135 -8.68 -4.94 5.06
C ARG A 135 -8.18 -5.95 4.00
N PHE A 136 -8.99 -6.27 2.99
CA PHE A 136 -8.62 -7.25 1.98
C PHE A 136 -8.20 -6.60 0.68
N PHE A 137 -7.09 -7.07 0.12
CA PHE A 137 -6.72 -6.85 -1.28
C PHE A 137 -6.98 -8.15 -2.05
N VAL A 138 -7.61 -8.06 -3.21
CA VAL A 138 -8.01 -9.21 -4.01
C VAL A 138 -7.42 -9.08 -5.41
N SER A 139 -6.79 -10.15 -5.88
CA SER A 139 -6.16 -10.25 -7.18
C SER A 139 -6.70 -11.47 -7.91
N LEU A 140 -7.14 -11.30 -9.15
CA LEU A 140 -7.48 -12.41 -10.04
C LEU A 140 -6.61 -12.31 -11.28
N TYR A 141 -5.79 -13.33 -11.50
CA TYR A 141 -4.93 -13.44 -12.66
C TYR A 141 -5.42 -14.55 -13.59
N MET A 142 -5.49 -14.24 -14.87
CA MET A 142 -5.76 -15.17 -15.96
C MET A 142 -4.48 -15.34 -16.78
N GLU A 143 -4.07 -16.59 -17.00
CA GLU A 143 -2.87 -16.89 -17.81
C GLU A 143 -2.96 -16.29 -19.23
N ARG A 144 -4.18 -16.25 -19.77
CA ARG A 144 -4.51 -15.60 -21.05
C ARG A 144 -5.90 -14.97 -20.94
N GLU A 145 -6.10 -13.83 -21.60
CA GLU A 145 -7.42 -13.22 -21.69
C GLU A 145 -8.28 -13.91 -22.75
N THR A 146 -9.39 -14.53 -22.33
CA THR A 146 -10.52 -14.93 -23.18
C THR A 146 -11.80 -14.26 -22.67
N PRO A 147 -12.82 -14.01 -23.51
CA PRO A 147 -14.08 -13.45 -23.04
C PRO A 147 -14.72 -14.25 -21.91
N ALA A 148 -14.67 -15.59 -22.01
CA ALA A 148 -15.24 -16.49 -21.02
C ALA A 148 -14.45 -16.50 -19.71
N ALA A 149 -13.10 -16.54 -19.76
CA ALA A 149 -12.26 -16.44 -18.57
C ALA A 149 -12.46 -15.10 -17.84
N LYS A 150 -12.58 -14.01 -18.61
CA LYS A 150 -12.85 -12.69 -18.05
C LYS A 150 -14.20 -12.65 -17.34
N GLU A 151 -15.25 -13.18 -17.94
CA GLU A 151 -16.56 -13.24 -17.30
C GLU A 151 -16.52 -14.05 -16.00
N ALA A 152 -15.86 -15.22 -16.01
CA ALA A 152 -15.67 -16.05 -14.83
C ALA A 152 -14.87 -15.32 -13.73
N ALA A 153 -13.79 -14.62 -14.09
CA ALA A 153 -13.01 -13.82 -13.14
C ALA A 153 -13.84 -12.70 -12.52
N PHE A 154 -14.66 -11.98 -13.29
CA PHE A 154 -15.55 -10.95 -12.75
C PHE A 154 -16.64 -11.54 -11.85
N HIS A 155 -17.14 -12.74 -12.15
CA HIS A 155 -18.10 -13.43 -11.29
C HIS A 155 -17.47 -13.80 -9.94
N LEU A 156 -16.27 -14.42 -9.96
CA LEU A 156 -15.49 -14.72 -8.76
C LEU A 156 -15.18 -13.46 -7.94
N ALA A 157 -14.76 -12.38 -8.60
CA ALA A 157 -14.46 -11.12 -7.93
C ALA A 157 -15.68 -10.54 -7.19
N ARG A 158 -16.87 -10.60 -7.82
CA ARG A 158 -18.13 -10.17 -7.17
C ARG A 158 -18.51 -11.08 -6.01
N ALA A 159 -18.33 -12.38 -6.15
CA ALA A 159 -18.58 -13.34 -5.08
C ALA A 159 -17.71 -13.00 -3.85
N VAL A 160 -16.40 -12.80 -4.04
CA VAL A 160 -15.48 -12.36 -2.98
C VAL A 160 -15.91 -11.01 -2.38
N ALA A 161 -16.19 -10.02 -3.22
CA ALA A 161 -16.59 -8.70 -2.75
C ALA A 161 -17.91 -8.73 -1.92
N SER A 162 -18.81 -9.68 -2.20
CA SER A 162 -20.06 -9.88 -1.46
C SER A 162 -19.85 -10.49 -0.07
N LEU A 163 -18.78 -11.28 0.11
CA LEU A 163 -18.41 -11.88 1.41
C LEU A 163 -17.82 -10.83 2.37
N ILE A 164 -17.23 -9.76 1.83
CA ILE A 164 -16.68 -8.66 2.61
C ILE A 164 -17.79 -7.65 2.90
N ARG A 165 -18.29 -7.64 4.14
CA ARG A 165 -19.51 -6.87 4.51
C ARG A 165 -19.35 -5.37 4.45
N GLU A 166 -18.21 -4.86 4.90
CA GLU A 166 -17.96 -3.42 5.04
C GLU A 166 -17.00 -2.91 3.97
N GLU A 167 -17.17 -1.66 3.58
CA GLU A 167 -16.15 -0.93 2.85
C GLU A 167 -15.03 -0.50 3.80
N GLY A 168 -13.82 -0.45 3.26
CA GLY A 168 -12.64 0.06 3.92
C GLY A 168 -12.55 1.57 3.83
N ARG A 169 -12.03 2.18 4.90
CA ARG A 169 -11.68 3.60 4.92
C ARG A 169 -10.34 3.79 4.21
N LYS A 170 -10.23 4.89 3.46
CA LYS A 170 -8.94 5.31 2.90
C LYS A 170 -8.11 5.99 4.00
N PRO A 171 -6.76 5.94 3.94
CA PRO A 171 -5.89 6.57 4.94
C PRO A 171 -6.19 8.06 5.12
N ALA A 172 -6.34 8.50 6.37
CA ALA A 172 -6.67 9.89 6.70
C ALA A 172 -5.62 10.91 6.19
N ILE A 173 -4.36 10.49 6.08
CA ILE A 173 -3.24 11.30 5.56
C ILE A 173 -3.50 11.82 4.13
N LEU A 174 -4.39 11.19 3.36
CA LEU A 174 -4.79 11.66 2.02
C LEU A 174 -5.38 13.08 2.04
N LEU A 175 -6.04 13.46 3.15
CA LEU A 175 -6.60 14.80 3.32
C LEU A 175 -5.52 15.89 3.41
N GLY A 176 -4.26 15.50 3.62
CA GLY A 176 -3.10 16.39 3.69
C GLY A 176 -2.54 16.78 2.33
N LEU A 177 -2.92 16.06 1.25
CA LEU A 177 -2.45 16.35 -0.10
C LEU A 177 -3.08 17.65 -0.64
N PRO A 178 -2.26 18.55 -1.23
CA PRO A 178 -2.79 19.66 -2.02
C PRO A 178 -3.75 19.18 -3.13
N PRO A 179 -4.98 19.70 -3.25
CA PRO A 179 -5.92 19.18 -4.24
C PRO A 179 -5.62 19.66 -5.67
N LYS A 180 -5.10 20.89 -5.83
CA LYS A 180 -4.91 21.49 -7.16
C LYS A 180 -3.77 20.81 -7.91
N GLY A 181 -4.03 20.35 -9.13
CA GLY A 181 -3.03 19.73 -10.00
C GLY A 181 -2.58 18.33 -9.58
N LEU A 182 -3.20 17.72 -8.56
CA LEU A 182 -2.93 16.34 -8.16
C LEU A 182 -3.31 15.39 -9.29
N ARG A 183 -2.36 14.53 -9.71
CA ARG A 183 -2.65 13.41 -10.61
C ARG A 183 -3.13 12.23 -9.77
N ASP A 184 -4.44 12.09 -9.58
CA ASP A 184 -5.02 11.10 -8.65
C ASP A 184 -4.39 9.69 -8.77
N ARG A 185 -4.30 9.14 -9.99
CA ARG A 185 -3.74 7.79 -10.25
C ARG A 185 -2.26 7.63 -9.90
N SER A 186 -1.53 8.71 -9.63
CA SER A 186 -0.13 8.68 -9.21
C SER A 186 0.05 8.55 -7.69
N VAL A 187 -1.02 8.68 -6.91
CA VAL A 187 -0.95 8.54 -5.45
C VAL A 187 -0.52 7.11 -5.10
N ARG A 188 0.50 7.02 -4.25
CA ARG A 188 0.99 5.81 -3.59
C ARG A 188 0.92 6.02 -2.09
N TYR A 189 0.26 5.12 -1.36
CA TYR A 189 0.35 5.05 0.09
C TYR A 189 1.35 3.95 0.44
N LEU A 190 2.33 4.24 1.31
CA LEU A 190 3.44 3.33 1.62
C LEU A 190 3.98 3.50 3.04
N HIS A 191 4.59 2.43 3.55
CA HIS A 191 5.24 2.41 4.86
C HIS A 191 6.75 2.15 4.80
N HIS A 192 7.24 1.51 3.73
CA HIS A 192 8.60 0.97 3.68
C HIS A 192 9.45 1.69 2.61
N PRO A 193 10.75 1.96 2.86
CA PRO A 193 11.62 2.64 1.89
C PRO A 193 11.75 1.90 0.56
N MET A 194 11.72 0.56 0.58
CA MET A 194 11.69 -0.25 -0.65
C MET A 194 10.51 0.10 -1.57
N LEU A 195 9.32 0.33 -0.99
CA LEU A 195 8.12 0.69 -1.76
C LEU A 195 8.26 2.09 -2.34
N LEU A 196 8.89 3.01 -1.61
CA LEU A 196 9.22 4.32 -2.15
C LEU A 196 10.20 4.19 -3.32
N ASN A 197 11.31 3.48 -3.14
CA ASN A 197 12.35 3.30 -4.15
C ASN A 197 11.86 2.60 -5.43
N TYR A 198 10.85 1.74 -5.32
CA TYR A 198 10.18 1.15 -6.48
C TYR A 198 9.53 2.22 -7.38
N HIS A 199 8.87 3.21 -6.78
CA HIS A 199 8.17 4.29 -7.53
C HIS A 199 9.03 5.52 -7.79
N TYR A 200 10.00 5.77 -6.91
CA TYR A 200 10.95 6.86 -6.97
C TYR A 200 12.17 6.52 -6.11
N TYR A 201 13.29 6.20 -6.77
CA TYR A 201 14.56 5.98 -6.10
C TYR A 201 14.99 7.26 -5.38
N LEU A 202 14.98 7.23 -4.04
CA LEU A 202 15.37 8.37 -3.21
C LEU A 202 16.82 8.20 -2.72
N ALA A 203 17.14 7.05 -2.14
CA ALA A 203 18.46 6.66 -1.64
C ALA A 203 18.46 5.17 -1.27
N ASP A 204 19.64 4.56 -1.20
CA ASP A 204 19.79 3.19 -0.67
C ASP A 204 19.46 3.13 0.83
N GLU A 205 19.88 4.14 1.58
CA GLU A 205 19.57 4.26 3.00
C GLU A 205 18.15 4.77 3.23
N ASN A 206 17.54 4.36 4.35
CA ASN A 206 16.27 4.88 4.81
C ASN A 206 16.41 6.29 5.42
N ILE A 207 16.73 7.28 4.58
CA ILE A 207 16.99 8.67 5.00
C ILE A 207 15.75 9.39 5.54
N LEU A 208 14.56 8.82 5.32
CA LEU A 208 13.28 9.32 5.83
C LEU A 208 12.78 8.57 7.07
N ASN A 209 13.53 7.58 7.57
CA ASN A 209 13.11 6.74 8.71
C ASN A 209 11.69 6.15 8.53
N LEU A 210 11.35 5.73 7.31
CA LEU A 210 10.07 5.07 7.00
C LEU A 210 10.01 3.69 7.66
N GLY A 211 8.86 3.32 8.20
CA GLY A 211 8.60 2.00 8.78
C GLY A 211 7.12 1.77 9.07
N LYS A 212 6.82 0.70 9.80
CA LYS A 212 5.44 0.26 10.10
C LYS A 212 4.60 1.29 10.86
N GLU A 213 5.23 2.23 11.57
CA GLU A 213 4.55 3.28 12.33
C GLU A 213 4.51 4.63 11.57
N THR A 214 4.92 4.65 10.31
CA THR A 214 4.88 5.86 9.48
C THR A 214 3.95 5.68 8.31
N ASP A 215 3.12 6.67 8.06
CA ASP A 215 2.30 6.76 6.86
C ASP A 215 2.98 7.69 5.87
N ALA A 216 3.22 7.25 4.64
CA ALA A 216 3.77 8.10 3.59
C ALA A 216 2.89 8.08 2.34
N LEU A 217 2.78 9.24 1.71
CA LEU A 217 2.13 9.43 0.42
C LEU A 217 3.13 9.98 -0.58
N LEU A 218 3.29 9.31 -1.72
CA LEU A 218 3.96 9.86 -2.90
C LEU A 218 2.90 10.20 -3.94
N ALA A 219 2.97 11.39 -4.52
CA ALA A 219 2.08 11.81 -5.60
C ALA A 219 2.78 12.70 -6.63
N THR A 220 2.30 12.67 -7.86
CA THR A 220 2.72 13.57 -8.94
C THR A 220 1.73 14.71 -9.08
N TYR A 221 2.27 15.92 -9.26
CA TYR A 221 1.52 17.13 -9.53
C TYR A 221 1.81 17.65 -10.94
N SER A 222 0.81 18.27 -11.54
CA SER A 222 0.94 18.98 -12.80
C SER A 222 0.08 20.24 -12.77
N ARG A 223 0.71 21.41 -12.88
CA ARG A 223 0.07 22.73 -12.90
C ARG A 223 0.74 23.56 -14.00
N ASP A 224 -0.05 24.13 -14.91
CA ASP A 224 0.43 25.06 -15.95
C ASP A 224 1.63 24.53 -16.74
N GLY A 225 1.57 23.25 -17.15
CA GLY A 225 2.64 22.57 -17.89
C GLY A 225 3.86 22.15 -17.06
N LYS A 226 3.94 22.56 -15.79
CA LYS A 226 5.00 22.22 -14.84
C LYS A 226 4.63 20.99 -14.02
N ARG A 227 5.62 20.23 -13.61
CA ARG A 227 5.49 19.00 -12.82
C ARG A 227 6.33 19.06 -11.56
N ALA A 228 5.89 18.30 -10.56
CA ALA A 228 6.64 18.03 -9.34
C ALA A 228 6.21 16.67 -8.78
N ARG A 229 7.09 16.03 -8.01
CA ARG A 229 6.68 14.95 -7.10
C ARG A 229 6.58 15.52 -5.69
N PHE A 230 5.60 15.04 -4.95
CA PHE A 230 5.32 15.48 -3.60
C PHE A 230 5.26 14.25 -2.70
N LEU A 231 6.00 14.29 -1.61
CA LEU A 231 5.99 13.29 -0.57
C LEU A 231 5.43 13.92 0.71
N LEU A 232 4.45 13.28 1.33
CA LEU A 232 3.94 13.64 2.64
C LEU A 232 4.12 12.46 3.58
N VAL A 233 4.84 12.65 4.69
CA VAL A 233 5.08 11.61 5.69
C VAL A 233 4.53 12.05 7.03
N GLN A 234 3.78 11.17 7.69
CA GLN A 234 3.30 11.31 9.04
C GLN A 234 4.06 10.35 9.96
N TYR A 235 4.69 10.91 10.99
CA TYR A 235 5.45 10.15 11.97
C TYR A 235 4.66 9.98 13.28
N PRO A 236 5.06 9.03 14.15
CA PRO A 236 4.41 8.84 15.45
C PRO A 236 4.44 10.10 16.33
N ASN A 237 5.48 10.92 16.22
CA ASN A 237 5.63 12.16 16.98
C ASN A 237 6.49 13.22 16.26
N PRO A 238 6.42 14.50 16.68
CA PRO A 238 7.22 15.58 16.09
C PRO A 238 8.73 15.39 16.15
N GLY A 239 9.24 14.70 17.19
CA GLY A 239 10.67 14.40 17.31
C GLY A 239 11.17 13.51 16.18
N LYS A 240 10.41 12.46 15.83
CA LYS A 240 10.70 11.57 14.71
C LYS A 240 10.60 12.27 13.35
N ALA A 241 9.62 13.14 13.18
CA ALA A 241 9.50 13.95 11.97
C ALA A 241 10.71 14.90 11.80
N LYS A 242 11.18 15.52 12.89
CA LYS A 242 12.38 16.36 12.89
C LYS A 242 13.64 15.57 12.56
N GLU A 243 13.80 14.39 13.15
CA GLU A 243 14.94 13.48 12.87
C GLU A 243 15.01 13.12 11.38
N ALA A 244 13.88 12.73 10.79
CA ALA A 244 13.79 12.39 9.37
C ALA A 244 14.04 13.60 8.46
N CYS A 245 13.52 14.78 8.81
CA CYS A 245 13.79 16.00 8.06
C CYS A 245 15.29 16.36 8.06
N SER A 246 15.95 16.29 9.23
CA SER A 246 17.39 16.52 9.33
C SER A 246 18.20 15.52 8.50
N ARG A 247 17.84 14.23 8.54
CA ARG A 247 18.50 13.19 7.73
C ARG A 247 18.28 13.44 6.23
N PHE A 248 17.04 13.72 5.82
CA PHE A 248 16.72 14.04 4.43
C PHE A 248 17.54 15.24 3.92
N LEU A 249 17.57 16.35 4.66
CA LEU A 249 18.34 17.53 4.25
C LEU A 249 19.85 17.22 4.18
N ALA A 250 20.40 16.52 5.16
CA ALA A 250 21.83 16.21 5.18
C ALA A 250 22.27 15.27 4.05
N HIS A 251 21.43 14.31 3.64
CA HIS A 251 21.80 13.29 2.66
C HIS A 251 21.33 13.63 1.23
N TYR A 252 20.14 14.21 1.09
CA TYR A 252 19.54 14.52 -0.21
C TYR A 252 19.80 15.95 -0.69
N LEU A 253 19.99 16.91 0.23
CA LEU A 253 20.24 18.32 -0.07
C LEU A 253 21.45 18.86 0.72
N PRO A 254 22.63 18.22 0.68
CA PRO A 254 23.78 18.62 1.51
C PRO A 254 24.21 20.07 1.26
N GLU A 255 24.04 20.57 0.03
CA GLU A 255 24.39 21.93 -0.39
C GLU A 255 23.37 23.00 0.05
N ALA A 256 22.22 22.60 0.59
CA ALA A 256 21.20 23.57 0.99
C ALA A 256 21.65 24.41 2.19
N GLU A 257 22.58 23.91 3.02
CA GLU A 257 22.96 24.55 4.31
C GLU A 257 21.73 24.96 5.15
N GLY A 258 20.67 24.15 5.10
CA GLY A 258 19.39 24.40 5.77
C GLY A 258 18.46 25.40 5.08
N LYS A 259 18.83 25.94 3.90
CA LYS A 259 18.02 26.86 3.10
C LYS A 259 17.38 26.13 1.91
N VAL A 260 16.07 25.89 2.01
CA VAL A 260 15.25 25.34 0.93
C VAL A 260 14.15 26.35 0.53
N PRO A 261 13.68 26.39 -0.73
CA PRO A 261 14.00 25.47 -1.84
C PRO A 261 15.42 25.60 -2.40
N LEU A 262 16.01 24.46 -2.78
CA LEU A 262 17.30 24.38 -3.48
C LEU A 262 17.09 23.95 -4.94
N ARG A 263 17.87 24.52 -5.86
CA ARG A 263 17.92 24.07 -7.26
C ARG A 263 19.01 23.01 -7.39
N LEU A 264 18.64 21.82 -7.85
CA LEU A 264 19.52 20.68 -8.07
C LEU A 264 20.33 20.83 -9.37
N GLU A 265 21.38 20.02 -9.52
CA GLU A 265 22.23 19.98 -10.73
C GLU A 265 21.44 19.71 -12.02
N ASN A 266 20.38 18.88 -11.93
CA ASN A 266 19.49 18.58 -13.05
C ASN A 266 18.53 19.75 -13.41
N GLY A 267 18.69 20.92 -12.76
CA GLY A 267 17.92 22.13 -12.99
C GLY A 267 16.55 22.16 -12.31
N LYS A 268 16.13 21.07 -11.64
CA LYS A 268 14.87 20.98 -10.89
C LYS A 268 15.00 21.57 -9.48
N TRP A 269 13.87 21.75 -8.81
CA TRP A 269 13.78 22.28 -7.45
C TRP A 269 13.36 21.20 -6.46
N ALA A 270 14.01 21.20 -5.30
CA ALA A 270 13.65 20.37 -4.16
C ALA A 270 13.45 21.25 -2.92
N ALA A 271 12.51 20.87 -2.06
CA ALA A 271 12.21 21.60 -0.84
C ALA A 271 11.60 20.68 0.21
N ALA A 272 11.69 21.06 1.48
CA ALA A 272 11.05 20.35 2.58
C ALA A 272 10.41 21.33 3.57
N SER A 273 9.34 20.90 4.23
CA SER A 273 8.65 21.64 5.28
C SER A 273 8.23 20.69 6.39
N LEU A 274 8.43 21.11 7.63
CA LEU A 274 8.10 20.33 8.83
C LEU A 274 6.97 21.03 9.60
N LYS A 275 5.90 20.31 9.90
CA LYS A 275 4.76 20.82 10.71
C LYS A 275 4.28 19.76 11.71
N GLY A 276 4.67 19.92 12.97
CA GLY A 276 4.35 18.96 14.02
C GLY A 276 4.95 17.59 13.68
N ARG A 277 4.09 16.57 13.54
CA ARG A 277 4.49 15.20 13.18
C ARG A 277 4.55 14.93 11.67
N PHE A 278 4.36 15.95 10.83
CA PHE A 278 4.31 15.82 9.37
C PHE A 278 5.55 16.42 8.71
N LEU A 279 6.11 15.69 7.74
CA LEU A 279 7.16 16.15 6.83
C LEU A 279 6.60 16.16 5.40
N ALA A 280 6.56 17.34 4.79
CA ALA A 280 6.25 17.49 3.38
C ALA A 280 7.54 17.73 2.60
N VAL A 281 7.73 17.04 1.48
CA VAL A 281 8.90 17.18 0.60
C VAL A 281 8.43 17.34 -0.83
N VAL A 282 8.99 18.30 -1.54
CA VAL A 282 8.87 18.44 -2.98
C VAL A 282 10.15 17.96 -3.63
N LEU A 283 10.02 17.08 -4.62
CA LEU A 283 11.10 16.47 -5.37
C LEU A 283 10.93 16.79 -6.86
N GLU A 284 12.05 17.11 -7.51
CA GLU A 284 12.13 17.36 -8.96
C GLU A 284 11.06 18.33 -9.52
N SER A 285 10.78 19.42 -8.81
CA SER A 285 9.85 20.43 -9.29
C SER A 285 10.44 21.23 -10.45
N ASP A 286 9.65 21.43 -11.52
CA ASP A 286 10.03 22.26 -12.67
C ASP A 286 10.16 23.76 -12.32
N SER A 287 9.64 24.19 -11.17
CA SER A 287 9.82 25.57 -10.72
C SER A 287 9.83 25.71 -9.21
N ARG A 288 10.53 26.74 -8.75
CA ARG A 288 10.56 27.14 -7.34
C ARG A 288 9.16 27.44 -6.80
N SER A 289 8.37 28.23 -7.53
CA SER A 289 7.03 28.63 -7.09
C SER A 289 6.10 27.43 -6.91
N LEU A 290 6.14 26.45 -7.82
CA LEU A 290 5.35 25.21 -7.66
C LEU A 290 5.75 24.43 -6.40
N ALA A 291 7.05 24.41 -6.06
CA ALA A 291 7.49 23.75 -4.83
C ALA A 291 7.00 24.48 -3.58
N GLU A 292 7.09 25.82 -3.56
CA GLU A 292 6.60 26.65 -2.46
C GLU A 292 5.08 26.53 -2.28
N ASP A 293 4.31 26.57 -3.38
CA ASP A 293 2.86 26.41 -3.37
C ASP A 293 2.44 25.04 -2.78
N LEU A 294 3.07 23.95 -3.23
CA LEU A 294 2.74 22.60 -2.74
C LEU A 294 3.02 22.44 -1.25
N LEU A 295 4.13 23.00 -0.75
CA LEU A 295 4.45 22.96 0.68
C LEU A 295 3.51 23.84 1.50
N GLY A 296 3.10 25.01 0.98
CA GLY A 296 2.19 25.94 1.65
C GLY A 296 0.74 25.43 1.72
N GLU A 297 0.31 24.69 0.70
CA GLU A 297 -1.04 24.10 0.62
C GLU A 297 -1.19 22.79 1.40
N ALA A 298 -0.08 22.14 1.76
CA ALA A 298 -0.08 20.89 2.51
C ALA A 298 -0.70 21.08 3.90
N LYS A 299 -1.69 20.25 4.25
CA LYS A 299 -2.41 20.35 5.52
C LYS A 299 -1.85 19.37 6.54
N ALA A 300 -1.84 19.79 7.81
CA ALA A 300 -1.72 18.85 8.90
C ALA A 300 -3.02 18.03 8.96
N CYS A 301 -2.91 16.70 8.99
CA CYS A 301 -4.04 15.82 9.15
C CYS A 301 -4.35 15.60 10.66
N PRO A 302 -5.60 15.25 11.01
CA PRO A 302 -5.97 14.86 12.37
C PRO A 302 -5.11 13.73 12.94
#